data_AF-A0AAU9P1J7-F1
#
_entry.id   AF-A0AAU9P1J7-F1
#
_cell.length_a   1.000
_cell.length_b   1.000
_cell.length_c   1.000
_cell.angle_alpha   90.00
_cell.angle_beta   90.00
_cell.angle_gamma   90.00
#
_symmetry.space_group_name_H-M   'P 1'
#
loop_
_entity.id
_entity.type
_entity.pdbx_description
1 polymer ?
#
loop_
_entity_poly.entity_id
_entity_poly.type
_entity_poly.pdbx_seq_one_letter_code
_entity_poly.pdbx_strand_id
1 'polypeptide(L)'
;MGCLAALAFVIGCACRALVTPEANASLGHWVLLGPSHQPHVAEEVPHQEGLRDHPVATRSAPPVDLEVKQPLMGDQQRHEELANRLNHHFLGKSEQIGSLAYDDLLDKQILIEEKLEIALLNEGFSRDRILANRYEIRELIFYKEGVPLKEETLGMHLAQIQSDPFSNIPYRKIQRSIRNLDLFFFY
;
A
#
# COMPACT_ATOMS: atom_id res chain seq x y z
N MET A 1 -24.67 -11.98 46.58
CA MET A 1 -23.73 -13.07 46.24
C MET A 1 -23.66 -13.16 44.73
N GLY A 2 -22.61 -12.59 44.14
CA GLY A 2 -22.42 -12.56 42.69
C GLY A 2 -21.69 -13.81 42.23
N CYS A 3 -22.29 -14.58 41.33
CA CYS A 3 -21.63 -15.65 40.61
C CYS A 3 -21.19 -15.09 39.26
N LEU A 4 -19.88 -14.90 39.11
CA LEU A 4 -19.20 -14.65 37.84
C LEU A 4 -18.20 -15.78 37.60
N ALA A 5 -18.07 -16.11 36.31
CA ALA A 5 -16.98 -16.83 35.66
C ALA A 5 -16.95 -18.36 35.80
N ALA A 6 -17.14 -19.05 34.67
CA ALA A 6 -16.01 -19.68 33.96
C ALA A 6 -16.53 -20.35 32.67
N LEU A 7 -16.45 -19.65 31.54
CA LEU A 7 -16.53 -20.27 30.22
C LEU A 7 -15.11 -20.32 29.67
N ALA A 8 -14.45 -21.46 29.86
CA ALA A 8 -13.15 -21.75 29.27
C ALA A 8 -13.33 -22.06 27.79
N PHE A 9 -12.84 -21.19 26.91
CA PHE A 9 -12.77 -21.47 25.47
C PHE A 9 -11.39 -22.07 25.17
N VAL A 10 -11.37 -23.36 24.84
CA VAL A 10 -10.20 -24.05 24.31
C VAL A 10 -10.12 -23.75 22.82
N ILE A 11 -9.16 -22.92 22.40
CA ILE A 11 -8.83 -22.73 20.98
C ILE A 11 -7.61 -23.58 20.66
N GLY A 12 -7.83 -24.65 19.90
CA GLY A 12 -6.79 -25.52 19.38
C GLY A 12 -6.01 -24.83 18.26
N CYS A 13 -4.70 -24.65 18.46
CA CYS A 13 -3.77 -24.26 17.42
C CYS A 13 -3.42 -25.47 16.54
N ALA A 14 -3.88 -25.49 15.29
CA ALA A 14 -3.36 -26.42 14.29
C ALA A 14 -2.15 -25.78 13.59
N CYS A 15 -0.96 -26.02 14.13
CA CYS A 15 0.30 -25.75 13.43
C CYS A 15 0.50 -26.83 12.35
N ARG A 16 0.52 -26.44 11.08
CA ARG A 16 0.98 -27.33 10.00
C ARG A 16 2.34 -26.83 9.50
N ALA A 17 3.38 -27.55 9.88
CA ALA A 17 4.74 -27.33 9.43
C ALA A 17 5.11 -28.27 8.27
N LEU A 18 6.12 -27.83 7.52
CA LEU A 18 7.07 -28.59 6.68
C LEU A 18 6.57 -29.11 5.32
N VAL A 19 7.11 -28.52 4.24
CA VAL A 19 7.74 -29.27 3.13
C VAL A 19 8.88 -28.43 2.54
N THR A 20 10.12 -28.92 2.67
CA THR A 20 11.19 -28.76 1.67
C THR A 20 11.37 -30.12 0.99
N PRO A 21 11.84 -30.14 -0.27
CA PRO A 21 13.11 -30.84 -0.51
C PRO A 21 14.01 -30.18 -1.57
N GLU A 22 15.30 -30.45 -1.43
CA GLU A 22 16.41 -30.16 -2.34
C GLU A 22 16.33 -30.93 -3.68
N ALA A 23 16.94 -30.38 -4.74
CA ALA A 23 18.13 -30.95 -5.41
C ALA A 23 18.22 -30.68 -6.93
N ASN A 24 19.45 -30.34 -7.33
CA ASN A 24 20.17 -30.62 -8.60
C ASN A 24 20.01 -29.77 -9.88
N ALA A 25 21.10 -29.00 -10.10
CA ALA A 25 22.05 -29.07 -11.23
C ALA A 25 21.63 -28.65 -12.66
N SER A 26 22.31 -27.61 -13.18
CA SER A 26 23.08 -27.74 -14.43
C SER A 26 24.12 -26.60 -14.58
N LEU A 27 25.35 -27.01 -14.86
CA LEU A 27 26.54 -26.21 -15.14
C LEU A 27 26.51 -25.60 -16.55
N GLY A 28 27.12 -24.42 -16.67
CA GLY A 28 27.54 -23.81 -17.94
C GLY A 28 28.69 -22.83 -17.69
N HIS A 29 29.93 -23.34 -17.71
CA HIS A 29 31.19 -22.61 -17.91
C HIS A 29 31.08 -21.71 -19.18
N TRP A 30 31.78 -20.57 -19.34
CA TRP A 30 33.22 -20.39 -19.57
C TRP A 30 33.64 -18.92 -19.31
N VAL A 31 34.58 -18.66 -18.40
CA VAL A 31 35.99 -18.21 -18.62
C VAL A 31 36.20 -16.91 -19.44
N LEU A 32 36.66 -15.88 -18.71
CA LEU A 32 37.40 -14.70 -19.19
C LEU A 32 38.87 -15.06 -19.51
N LEU A 33 39.48 -14.42 -20.52
CA LEU A 33 40.82 -13.80 -20.47
C LEU A 33 41.11 -12.98 -21.76
N GLY A 34 41.72 -11.79 -21.61
CA GLY A 34 42.11 -10.84 -22.68
C GLY A 34 43.34 -11.28 -23.52
N PRO A 35 44.11 -10.38 -24.21
CA PRO A 35 44.66 -9.12 -23.65
C PRO A 35 44.81 -7.90 -24.61
N SER A 36 45.27 -6.78 -24.00
CA SER A 36 45.75 -5.48 -24.52
C SER A 36 46.56 -5.44 -25.83
N HIS A 37 46.48 -4.32 -26.57
CA HIS A 37 47.58 -3.36 -26.89
C HIS A 37 47.16 -2.32 -27.98
N GLN A 38 47.26 -1.02 -27.66
CA GLN A 38 47.41 0.13 -28.60
C GLN A 38 48.84 0.12 -29.24
N PRO A 39 49.25 0.97 -30.22
CA PRO A 39 48.63 2.19 -30.80
C PRO A 39 48.71 2.31 -32.36
N HIS A 40 48.01 3.27 -32.98
CA HIS A 40 48.48 3.90 -34.24
C HIS A 40 48.00 5.35 -34.36
N VAL A 41 48.87 6.17 -34.91
CA VAL A 41 48.86 7.63 -35.04
C VAL A 41 48.12 8.09 -36.32
N ALA A 42 47.49 9.28 -36.19
CA ALA A 42 47.10 10.31 -37.17
C ALA A 42 46.10 9.99 -38.30
N GLU A 43 44.98 10.74 -38.34
CA GLU A 43 44.67 11.67 -39.46
C GLU A 43 43.56 12.67 -39.09
N GLU A 44 43.57 13.81 -39.76
CA GLU A 44 42.86 15.07 -39.53
C GLU A 44 41.47 15.14 -40.25
N VAL A 45 40.57 16.01 -39.75
CA VAL A 45 39.60 16.87 -40.51
C VAL A 45 38.20 16.23 -40.88
N PRO A 46 37.07 16.99 -40.97
CA PRO A 46 36.03 17.08 -39.92
C PRO A 46 34.56 17.06 -40.42
N HIS A 47 33.66 16.18 -39.95
CA HIS A 47 32.25 16.25 -40.41
C HIS A 47 31.21 16.01 -39.31
N GLN A 48 30.54 17.12 -38.97
CA GLN A 48 29.16 17.29 -38.46
C GLN A 48 28.41 16.04 -37.97
N GLU A 49 28.30 15.88 -36.65
CA GLU A 49 27.16 15.19 -36.01
C GLU A 49 26.02 16.22 -35.90
N GLY A 50 24.82 16.00 -36.44
CA GLY A 50 24.05 14.78 -36.29
C GLY A 50 23.06 14.97 -35.13
N LEU A 51 22.06 15.83 -35.36
CA LEU A 51 20.92 16.11 -34.49
C LEU A 51 20.35 14.81 -33.89
N ARG A 52 20.55 14.59 -32.58
CA ARG A 52 19.75 13.64 -31.80
C ARG A 52 18.86 14.42 -30.85
N ASP A 53 17.74 14.88 -31.39
CA ASP A 53 16.59 15.26 -30.58
C ASP A 53 15.96 13.99 -29.99
N HIS A 54 16.26 13.72 -28.73
CA HIS A 54 15.40 12.89 -27.90
C HIS A 54 14.70 13.81 -26.88
N PRO A 55 13.45 14.23 -27.09
CA PRO A 55 12.64 14.66 -25.97
C PRO A 55 12.07 13.40 -25.33
N VAL A 56 12.71 12.88 -24.28
CA VAL A 56 11.96 12.13 -23.25
C VAL A 56 11.18 13.19 -22.50
N ALA A 57 10.04 13.59 -23.08
CA ALA A 57 9.03 14.31 -22.34
C ALA A 57 8.32 13.27 -21.47
N THR A 58 8.82 13.05 -20.25
CA THR A 58 7.93 12.56 -19.19
C THR A 58 6.93 13.68 -18.97
N ARG A 59 5.81 13.63 -19.70
CA ARG A 59 4.63 14.43 -19.38
C ARG A 59 4.20 13.99 -17.99
N SER A 60 4.56 14.74 -16.96
CA SER A 60 3.77 14.76 -15.74
C SER A 60 2.36 15.11 -16.18
N ALA A 61 1.45 14.15 -16.11
CA ALA A 61 0.03 14.45 -16.24
C ALA A 61 -0.28 15.55 -15.22
N PRO A 62 -1.06 16.57 -15.58
CA PRO A 62 -1.49 17.56 -14.60
C PRO A 62 -2.20 16.84 -13.44
N PRO A 63 -2.09 17.36 -12.20
CA PRO A 63 -2.78 16.77 -11.06
C PRO A 63 -4.27 16.66 -11.40
N VAL A 64 -4.86 15.48 -11.21
CA VAL A 64 -6.30 15.34 -11.36
C VAL A 64 -6.94 16.12 -10.23
N ASP A 65 -7.66 17.20 -10.58
CA ASP A 65 -8.40 17.99 -9.61
C ASP A 65 -9.66 17.21 -9.22
N LEU A 66 -9.66 16.65 -8.01
CA LEU A 66 -10.80 15.90 -7.48
C LEU A 66 -11.76 16.88 -6.83
N GLU A 67 -13.04 16.76 -7.14
CA GLU A 67 -14.06 17.55 -6.46
C GLU A 67 -14.11 17.12 -5.00
N VAL A 68 -13.93 18.08 -4.08
CA VAL A 68 -14.08 17.86 -2.65
C VAL A 68 -15.57 17.63 -2.35
N LYS A 69 -15.95 16.35 -2.23
CA LYS A 69 -17.30 15.94 -1.85
C LYS A 69 -17.49 16.09 -0.34
N GLN A 70 -18.74 16.19 0.11
CA GLN A 70 -19.04 16.12 1.55
C GLN A 70 -18.46 14.82 2.14
N PRO A 71 -17.76 14.87 3.29
CA PRO A 71 -17.24 13.68 3.94
C PRO A 71 -18.33 12.65 4.23
N LEU A 72 -17.97 11.36 4.24
CA LEU A 72 -18.88 10.27 4.56
C LEU A 72 -19.18 10.18 6.06
N MET A 73 -18.24 10.60 6.89
CA MET A 73 -18.35 10.65 8.36
C MET A 73 -17.63 11.87 8.91
N GLY A 74 -17.98 12.26 10.14
CA GLY A 74 -17.30 13.35 10.83
C GLY A 74 -15.88 12.96 11.26
N ASP A 75 -14.99 13.93 11.28
CA ASP A 75 -13.56 13.73 11.58
C ASP A 75 -13.34 13.04 12.94
N GLN A 76 -14.12 13.42 13.96
CA GLN A 76 -14.06 12.79 15.28
C GLN A 76 -14.42 11.30 15.23
N GLN A 77 -15.48 10.95 14.50
CA GLN A 77 -15.89 9.56 14.34
C GLN A 77 -14.83 8.77 13.56
N ARG A 78 -14.27 9.33 12.49
CA ARG A 78 -13.19 8.70 11.72
C ARG A 78 -11.98 8.41 12.62
N HIS A 79 -11.55 9.42 13.37
CA HIS A 79 -10.44 9.31 14.30
C HIS A 79 -10.68 8.22 15.36
N GLU A 80 -11.84 8.25 16.03
CA GLU A 80 -12.19 7.24 17.05
C GLU A 80 -12.25 5.83 16.48
N GLU A 81 -12.87 5.62 15.32
CA GLU A 81 -12.97 4.29 14.70
C GLU A 81 -11.59 3.75 14.29
N LEU A 82 -10.72 4.58 13.70
CA LEU A 82 -9.36 4.18 13.33
C LEU A 82 -8.46 3.95 14.55
N ALA A 83 -8.51 4.84 15.54
CA ALA A 83 -7.76 4.70 16.78
C ALA A 83 -8.15 3.43 17.55
N ASN A 84 -9.45 3.16 17.70
CA ASN A 84 -9.93 1.95 18.37
C ASN A 84 -9.42 0.68 17.68
N ARG A 85 -9.42 0.66 16.35
CA ARG A 85 -8.94 -0.47 15.58
C ARG A 85 -7.43 -0.64 15.72
N LEU A 86 -6.66 0.42 15.53
CA LEU A 86 -5.20 0.39 15.65
C LEU A 86 -4.78 -0.07 17.06
N ASN A 87 -5.43 0.45 18.11
CA ASN A 87 -5.25 0.01 19.48
C ASN A 87 -5.55 -1.47 19.71
N HIS A 88 -6.60 -2.01 19.06
CA HIS A 88 -6.92 -3.43 19.15
C HIS A 88 -5.79 -4.32 18.63
N HIS A 89 -5.14 -3.92 17.53
CA HIS A 89 -3.99 -4.66 16.98
C HIS A 89 -2.75 -4.61 17.88
N PHE A 90 -2.59 -3.55 18.67
CA PHE A 90 -1.56 -3.50 19.70
C PHE A 90 -2.01 -4.12 21.03
N LEU A 91 -3.18 -4.77 21.11
CA LEU A 91 -3.76 -5.30 22.35
C LEU A 91 -3.87 -4.24 23.46
N GLY A 92 -4.15 -2.99 23.09
CA GLY A 92 -4.13 -1.85 24.00
C GLY A 92 -2.74 -1.44 24.50
N LYS A 93 -1.67 -1.99 23.91
CA LYS A 93 -0.27 -1.69 24.26
C LYS A 93 0.37 -0.71 23.26
N SER A 94 -0.38 0.30 22.83
CA SER A 94 0.14 1.37 21.97
C SER A 94 1.37 2.06 22.56
N GLU A 95 1.49 2.08 23.89
CA GLU A 95 2.69 2.54 24.61
C GLU A 95 3.98 1.79 24.21
N GLN A 96 3.89 0.57 23.68
CA GLN A 96 5.06 -0.23 23.28
C GLN A 96 5.72 0.24 21.99
N ILE A 97 4.97 0.94 21.12
CA ILE A 97 5.54 1.56 19.92
C ILE A 97 5.92 3.02 20.16
N GLY A 98 5.58 3.56 21.34
CA GLY A 98 5.76 4.97 21.70
C GLY A 98 4.66 5.86 21.12
N SER A 99 4.21 6.86 21.90
CA SER A 99 3.09 7.74 21.53
C SER A 99 3.29 8.39 20.17
N LEU A 100 4.48 8.94 19.91
CA LEU A 100 4.77 9.64 18.65
C LEU A 100 4.60 8.72 17.43
N ALA A 101 5.10 7.48 17.50
CA ALA A 101 4.97 6.54 16.39
C ALA A 101 3.53 6.04 16.22
N TYR A 102 2.77 5.93 17.31
CA TYR A 102 1.35 5.60 17.26
C TYR A 102 0.55 6.72 16.56
N ASP A 103 0.76 7.97 16.98
CA ASP A 103 0.08 9.14 16.43
C ASP A 103 0.43 9.31 14.94
N ASP A 104 1.71 9.13 14.58
CA ASP A 104 2.17 9.18 13.18
C ASP A 104 1.53 8.11 12.28
N LEU A 105 1.26 6.91 12.82
CA LEU A 105 0.55 5.86 12.09
C LEU A 105 -0.92 6.23 11.90
N LEU A 106 -1.57 6.70 12.97
CA LEU A 106 -2.98 7.06 12.95
C LEU A 106 -3.26 8.22 11.99
N ASP A 107 -2.44 9.28 12.03
CA ASP A 107 -2.55 10.42 11.14
C ASP A 107 -2.42 10.01 9.67
N LYS A 108 -1.47 9.11 9.37
CA LYS A 108 -1.29 8.59 8.00
C LYS A 108 -2.48 7.74 7.57
N GLN A 109 -3.08 6.95 8.46
CA GLN A 109 -4.31 6.20 8.14
C GLN A 109 -5.46 7.15 7.82
N ILE A 110 -5.67 8.20 8.63
CA ILE A 110 -6.71 9.21 8.41
C ILE A 110 -6.55 9.87 7.04
N LEU A 111 -5.35 10.37 6.74
CA LEU A 111 -5.06 11.06 5.47
C LEU A 111 -5.24 10.15 4.24
N ILE A 112 -4.85 8.88 4.34
CA ILE A 112 -5.06 7.91 3.26
C ILE A 112 -6.56 7.65 3.07
N GLU A 113 -7.31 7.43 4.15
CA GLU A 113 -8.75 7.16 4.09
C GLU A 113 -9.51 8.32 3.44
N GLU A 114 -9.20 9.56 3.82
CA GLU A 114 -9.79 10.77 3.24
C GLU A 114 -9.57 10.88 1.74
N LYS A 115 -8.32 10.69 1.30
CA LYS A 115 -7.99 10.80 -0.13
C LYS A 115 -8.64 9.69 -0.95
N LEU A 116 -8.70 8.47 -0.40
CA LEU A 116 -9.39 7.36 -1.07
C LEU A 116 -10.89 7.53 -1.10
N GLU A 117 -11.49 8.05 -0.02
CA GLU A 117 -12.91 8.40 0.04
C GLU A 117 -13.27 9.39 -1.08
N ILE A 118 -12.52 10.48 -1.21
CA ILE A 118 -12.72 11.47 -2.27
C ILE A 118 -12.58 10.82 -3.65
N ALA A 119 -11.54 10.00 -3.87
CA ALA A 119 -11.33 9.33 -5.15
C ALA A 119 -12.50 8.38 -5.51
N LEU A 120 -12.99 7.59 -4.55
CA LEU A 120 -14.14 6.70 -4.74
C LEU A 120 -15.42 7.50 -5.05
N LEU A 121 -15.65 8.62 -4.37
CA LEU A 121 -16.84 9.43 -4.63
C LEU A 121 -16.79 10.11 -6.00
N ASN A 122 -15.62 10.53 -6.47
CA ASN A 122 -15.45 11.11 -7.80
C ASN A 122 -15.65 10.07 -8.93
N GLU A 123 -15.38 8.79 -8.65
CA GLU A 123 -15.66 7.67 -9.56
C GLU A 123 -17.11 7.18 -9.52
N GLY A 124 -17.98 7.83 -8.74
CA GLY A 124 -19.42 7.55 -8.70
C GLY A 124 -19.80 6.36 -7.83
N PHE A 125 -18.91 5.89 -6.94
CA PHE A 125 -19.27 4.88 -5.95
C PHE A 125 -20.32 5.42 -4.97
N SER A 126 -21.30 4.58 -4.61
CA SER A 126 -22.36 4.94 -3.68
C SER A 126 -21.81 5.23 -2.27
N ARG A 127 -22.19 6.39 -1.72
CA ARG A 127 -21.85 6.82 -0.35
C ARG A 127 -22.22 5.75 0.68
N ASP A 128 -23.44 5.22 0.59
CA ASP A 128 -23.95 4.20 1.51
C ASP A 128 -23.15 2.91 1.42
N ARG A 129 -22.76 2.51 0.20
CA ARG A 129 -21.93 1.31 0.00
C ARG A 129 -20.54 1.46 0.60
N ILE A 130 -19.88 2.61 0.38
CA ILE A 130 -18.56 2.90 0.96
C ILE A 130 -18.66 2.87 2.50
N LEU A 131 -19.64 3.56 3.07
CA LEU A 131 -19.85 3.58 4.53
C LEU A 131 -20.15 2.19 5.12
N ALA A 132 -20.99 1.41 4.45
CA ALA A 132 -21.36 0.08 4.89
C ALA A 132 -20.18 -0.90 4.88
N ASN A 133 -19.19 -0.68 4.02
CA ASN A 133 -18.03 -1.58 3.85
C ASN A 133 -16.72 -0.95 4.33
N ARG A 134 -16.80 0.12 5.13
CA ARG A 134 -15.62 0.90 5.55
C ARG A 134 -14.63 0.08 6.38
N TYR A 135 -15.10 -0.88 7.17
CA TYR A 135 -14.22 -1.72 7.99
C TYR A 135 -13.43 -2.72 7.14
N GLU A 136 -14.07 -3.28 6.12
CA GLU A 136 -13.44 -4.18 5.13
C GLU A 136 -12.45 -3.40 4.26
N ILE A 137 -12.82 -2.19 3.84
CA ILE A 137 -11.91 -1.29 3.12
C ILE A 137 -10.67 -0.99 3.98
N ARG A 138 -10.85 -0.63 5.26
CA ARG A 138 -9.75 -0.37 6.20
C ARG A 138 -8.86 -1.59 6.39
N GLU A 139 -9.42 -2.78 6.58
CA GLU A 139 -8.66 -4.03 6.69
C GLU A 139 -7.75 -4.22 5.47
N LEU A 140 -8.31 -4.03 4.27
CA LEU A 140 -7.61 -4.22 3.00
C LEU A 140 -6.43 -3.26 2.80
N ILE A 141 -6.60 -1.99 3.19
CA ILE A 141 -5.62 -0.92 2.89
C ILE A 141 -4.62 -0.68 4.02
N PHE A 142 -4.99 -0.92 5.28
CA PHE A 142 -4.13 -0.61 6.44
C PHE A 142 -3.55 -1.85 7.12
N TYR A 143 -4.01 -3.04 6.76
CA TYR A 143 -3.57 -4.27 7.40
C TYR A 143 -3.10 -5.28 6.35
N LYS A 144 -2.07 -6.04 6.70
CA LYS A 144 -1.59 -7.19 5.93
C LYS A 144 -1.63 -8.40 6.86
N GLU A 145 -2.41 -9.41 6.50
CA GLU A 145 -2.55 -10.64 7.31
C GLU A 145 -2.96 -10.32 8.76
N GLY A 146 -3.82 -9.32 8.96
CA GLY A 146 -4.27 -8.87 10.29
C GLY A 146 -3.23 -8.08 11.08
N VAL A 147 -2.12 -7.66 10.48
CA VAL A 147 -1.08 -6.82 11.12
C VAL A 147 -1.10 -5.41 10.53
N PRO A 148 -1.06 -4.34 11.35
CA PRO A 148 -0.97 -2.96 10.84
C PRO A 148 0.22 -2.79 9.91
N LEU A 149 0.02 -2.05 8.82
CA LEU A 149 1.11 -1.64 7.95
C LEU A 149 2.08 -0.72 8.70
N LYS A 150 3.37 -0.86 8.38
CA LYS A 150 4.43 0.00 8.91
C LYS A 150 4.29 1.42 8.38
N GLU A 151 4.80 2.37 9.15
CA GLU A 151 4.78 3.79 8.79
C GLU A 151 5.37 4.07 7.40
N GLU A 152 6.51 3.45 7.07
CA GLU A 152 7.15 3.55 5.76
C GLU A 152 6.20 3.16 4.61
N THR A 153 5.41 2.10 4.81
CA THR A 153 4.44 1.64 3.80
C THR A 153 3.29 2.65 3.64
N LEU A 154 2.80 3.22 4.75
CA LEU A 154 1.77 4.27 4.71
C LEU A 154 2.31 5.55 4.04
N GLY A 155 3.56 5.92 4.33
CA GLY A 155 4.24 7.04 3.68
C GLY A 155 4.36 6.85 2.17
N MET A 156 4.73 5.64 1.72
CA MET A 156 4.73 5.28 0.30
C MET A 156 3.32 5.38 -0.31
N HIS A 157 2.28 4.92 0.39
CA HIS A 157 0.90 5.04 -0.07
C HIS A 157 0.47 6.49 -0.24
N LEU A 158 0.76 7.35 0.73
CA LEU A 158 0.47 8.80 0.61
C LEU A 158 1.18 9.42 -0.59
N ALA A 159 2.46 9.12 -0.81
CA ALA A 159 3.21 9.63 -1.96
C ALA A 159 2.58 9.18 -3.29
N GLN A 160 2.15 7.91 -3.38
CA GLN A 160 1.46 7.40 -4.57
C GLN A 160 0.12 8.08 -4.81
N ILE A 161 -0.69 8.24 -3.76
CA ILE A 161 -2.01 8.90 -3.86
C ILE A 161 -1.85 10.36 -4.28
N GLN A 162 -0.83 11.05 -3.75
CA GLN A 162 -0.54 12.44 -4.11
C GLN A 162 -0.09 12.58 -5.57
N SER A 163 0.61 11.57 -6.11
CA SER A 163 1.01 11.55 -7.52
C SER A 163 -0.15 11.18 -8.46
N ASP A 164 -0.96 10.18 -8.08
CA ASP A 164 -2.10 9.72 -8.86
C ASP A 164 -3.15 9.08 -7.91
N PRO A 165 -4.29 9.75 -7.69
CA PRO A 165 -5.35 9.24 -6.82
C PRO A 165 -6.02 7.94 -7.28
N PHE A 166 -5.90 7.58 -8.56
CA PHE A 166 -6.55 6.40 -9.15
C PHE A 166 -5.56 5.27 -9.47
N SER A 167 -4.25 5.53 -9.46
CA SER A 167 -3.21 4.56 -9.83
C SER A 167 -2.32 4.14 -8.65
N ASN A 168 -2.74 4.37 -7.41
CA ASN A 168 -2.03 3.95 -6.21
C ASN A 168 -2.39 2.53 -5.73
N ILE A 169 -1.52 1.93 -4.92
CA ILE A 169 -1.71 0.57 -4.41
C ILE A 169 -3.02 0.41 -3.60
N PRO A 170 -3.34 1.28 -2.62
CA PRO A 170 -4.59 1.16 -1.86
C PRO A 170 -5.84 1.17 -2.74
N TYR A 171 -5.94 2.12 -3.67
CA TYR A 171 -7.10 2.24 -4.56
C TYR A 171 -7.25 1.00 -5.46
N ARG A 172 -6.14 0.50 -6.03
CA ARG A 172 -6.16 -0.73 -6.84
C ARG A 172 -6.59 -1.97 -6.05
N LYS A 173 -6.20 -2.06 -4.76
CA LYS A 173 -6.68 -3.14 -3.88
C LYS A 173 -8.20 -3.06 -3.73
N ILE A 174 -8.76 -1.88 -3.48
CA ILE A 174 -10.21 -1.67 -3.36
C ILE A 174 -10.91 -2.07 -4.66
N GLN A 175 -10.47 -1.55 -5.80
CA GLN A 175 -11.03 -1.92 -7.11
C GLN A 175 -10.97 -3.42 -7.40
N ARG A 176 -9.85 -4.08 -7.05
CA ARG A 176 -9.72 -5.53 -7.21
C ARG A 176 -10.72 -6.28 -6.35
N SER A 177 -10.88 -5.89 -5.10
CA SER A 177 -11.80 -6.55 -4.16
C SER A 177 -13.26 -6.35 -4.58
N ILE A 178 -13.62 -5.18 -5.11
CA ILE A 178 -14.94 -4.94 -5.70
C ILE A 178 -15.18 -5.85 -6.92
N ARG A 179 -14.21 -5.94 -7.84
CA ARG A 179 -14.33 -6.81 -9.03
C ARG A 179 -14.42 -8.29 -8.69
N ASN A 180 -13.72 -8.71 -7.64
CA ASN A 180 -13.75 -10.07 -7.13
C ASN A 180 -15.00 -10.40 -6.32
N LEU A 181 -15.89 -9.43 -6.10
CA LEU A 181 -17.11 -9.58 -5.30
C LEU A 181 -16.82 -9.77 -3.79
N ASP A 182 -15.63 -9.36 -3.34
CA ASP A 182 -15.22 -9.40 -1.94
C ASP A 182 -15.72 -8.17 -1.14
N LEU A 183 -16.00 -7.05 -1.83
CA LEU A 183 -16.57 -5.82 -1.26
C LEU A 183 -17.94 -5.50 -1.88
N PHE A 184 -18.85 -4.91 -1.09
CA PHE A 184 -20.19 -4.44 -1.49
C PHE A 184 -21.24 -5.53 -1.74
N PHE A 185 -21.16 -6.69 -1.05
CA PHE A 185 -22.06 -7.83 -1.25
C PHE A 185 -23.21 -7.98 -0.24
N PHE A 186 -23.28 -7.16 0.80
CA PHE A 186 -24.36 -7.25 1.78
C PHE A 186 -25.56 -6.40 1.32
N TYR A 187 -26.66 -7.09 1.01
CA TYR A 187 -28.01 -6.57 0.75
C TYR A 187 -28.97 -7.13 1.79
#